data_AF-A0A8T1PIE0-F1
#
_entry.id   AF-A0A8T1PIE0-F1
#
_cell.length_a   1.000
_cell.length_b   1.000
_cell.length_c   1.000
_cell.angle_alpha   90.00
_cell.angle_beta   90.00
_cell.angle_gamma   90.00
#
_symmetry.space_group_name_H-M   'P 1'
#
loop_
_entity.id
_entity.type
_entity.pdbx_description
1 polymer ?
#
loop_
_entity_poly.entity_id
_entity_poly.type
_entity_poly.pdbx_seq_one_letter_code
_entity_poly.pdbx_strand_id
1 'polypeptide(L)'
;MISHGKRMTEAVDWESSSGGESENEAYLQYINYDDDNEEHHFKSWFTSKIQFRKDKSTACWIDEIGMAQVVENKGKMWRTMGIVRGGKIYYTIEETLFLMEIGALLLMDDNDTSLSIKDMYAKVSGCAWELFEVYRHLKSLGYIVGRHGIAWSTKGVKSSSESVSLQGSPQSSEVDVELKDKGSIIGLFNDLHINEARAVFDVYLPNSRFRKSSPGNPRFVLCLTRGDPPSIADVEVLERQCGGFPLLFCHVEYGRVCYFSFEVAKLPILP
;
A
#
# COMPACT_ATOMS: atom_id res chain seq x y z
N MET A 1 21.54 14.01 75.76
CA MET A 1 20.97 12.67 76.07
C MET A 1 20.81 11.95 74.75
N ILE A 2 21.77 11.08 74.39
CA ILE A 2 21.66 9.60 74.52
C ILE A 2 20.54 9.09 73.59
N SER A 3 20.86 8.61 72.38
CA SER A 3 21.17 7.19 72.03
C SER A 3 19.88 6.38 71.79
N HIS A 4 19.69 5.40 70.89
CA HIS A 4 20.40 4.57 69.89
C HIS A 4 19.29 4.00 68.94
N GLY A 5 19.48 3.35 67.79
CA GLY A 5 20.61 2.72 67.11
C GLY A 5 20.28 2.57 65.60
N LYS A 6 21.24 2.57 64.67
CA LYS A 6 22.12 1.46 64.22
C LYS A 6 21.33 0.17 63.89
N ARG A 7 21.60 -0.62 62.84
CA ARG A 7 22.41 -0.57 61.59
C ARG A 7 22.31 -2.03 61.04
N MET A 8 22.20 -2.25 59.73
CA MET A 8 22.74 -3.42 58.97
C MET A 8 22.30 -3.21 57.51
N THR A 9 23.13 -2.71 56.58
CA THR A 9 24.19 -3.37 55.79
C THR A 9 23.79 -4.72 55.20
N GLU A 10 23.57 -4.74 53.88
CA GLU A 10 24.26 -5.67 52.97
C GLU A 10 24.32 -5.05 51.58
N ALA A 11 25.51 -5.03 51.00
CA ALA A 11 25.79 -4.75 49.60
C ALA A 11 26.02 -6.09 48.91
N VAL A 12 25.47 -6.27 47.71
CA VAL A 12 25.92 -7.33 46.79
C VAL A 12 26.03 -6.70 45.40
N ASP A 13 27.25 -6.75 44.89
CA ASP A 13 27.71 -6.29 43.58
C ASP A 13 27.40 -7.30 42.46
N TRP A 14 27.09 -6.74 41.29
CA TRP A 14 27.49 -7.08 39.91
C TRP A 14 27.10 -8.40 39.17
N GLU A 15 26.61 -8.11 37.94
CA GLU A 15 26.67 -8.81 36.64
C GLU A 15 25.58 -9.81 36.18
N SER A 16 24.83 -9.31 35.18
CA SER A 16 24.60 -9.89 33.83
C SER A 16 23.81 -11.20 33.66
N SER A 17 22.58 -11.08 33.12
CA SER A 17 22.20 -11.91 31.97
C SER A 17 21.00 -11.37 31.17
N SER A 18 21.18 -11.50 29.86
CA SER A 18 20.34 -11.25 28.68
C SER A 18 18.82 -11.48 28.77
N GLY A 19 18.08 -10.60 28.08
CA GLY A 19 16.72 -10.84 27.63
C GLY A 19 16.16 -9.62 26.91
N GLY A 20 16.64 -9.35 25.68
CA GLY A 20 16.07 -8.31 24.83
C GLY A 20 14.69 -8.73 24.35
N GLU A 21 13.66 -8.42 25.12
CA GLU A 21 12.28 -8.54 24.68
C GLU A 21 11.96 -7.33 23.78
N SER A 22 11.65 -7.66 22.53
CA SER A 22 11.32 -6.71 21.47
C SER A 22 10.05 -5.94 21.87
N GLU A 23 10.15 -4.62 22.01
CA GLU A 23 9.07 -3.66 22.28
C GLU A 23 7.90 -3.72 21.28
N ASN A 24 8.02 -4.54 20.23
CA ASN A 24 7.00 -4.74 19.20
C ASN A 24 5.88 -5.70 19.61
N GLU A 25 6.08 -6.58 20.61
CA GLU A 25 5.03 -7.51 21.06
C GLU A 25 3.99 -6.82 21.96
N ALA A 26 4.38 -5.79 22.70
CA ALA A 26 3.49 -5.08 23.62
C ALA A 26 2.46 -4.16 22.91
N TYR A 27 2.72 -3.76 21.66
CA TYR A 27 1.90 -2.73 21.00
C TYR A 27 0.55 -3.23 20.46
N LEU A 28 0.40 -4.55 20.24
CA LEU A 28 -0.86 -5.13 19.76
C LEU A 28 -1.93 -5.25 20.86
N GLN A 29 -1.57 -5.04 22.12
CA GLN A 29 -2.47 -5.21 23.28
C GLN A 29 -3.34 -3.97 23.58
N TYR A 30 -3.07 -2.80 22.98
CA TYR A 30 -3.62 -1.51 23.43
C TYR A 30 -4.77 -0.92 22.62
N ILE A 31 -5.31 -1.62 21.62
CA ILE A 31 -6.58 -1.23 20.98
C ILE A 31 -7.66 -2.23 21.41
N ASN A 32 -8.09 -2.10 22.67
CA ASN A 32 -9.34 -2.66 23.18
C ASN A 32 -10.25 -1.47 23.51
N TYR A 33 -11.00 -1.01 22.53
CA TYR A 33 -12.29 -0.38 22.78
C TYR A 33 -13.33 -1.42 22.38
N ASP A 34 -14.12 -1.85 23.36
CA ASP A 34 -15.22 -2.80 23.20
C ASP A 34 -16.20 -2.33 22.10
N ASP A 35 -16.26 -3.04 20.97
CA ASP A 35 -17.50 -3.20 20.19
C ASP A 35 -17.43 -4.44 19.24
N ASP A 36 -18.27 -5.42 19.58
CA ASP A 36 -18.70 -6.66 18.91
C ASP A 36 -17.87 -7.37 17.80
N ASN A 37 -17.15 -8.42 18.24
CA ASN A 37 -17.06 -9.81 17.75
C ASN A 37 -16.61 -10.12 16.30
N GLU A 38 -16.82 -9.27 15.29
CA GLU A 38 -16.40 -9.55 13.91
C GLU A 38 -14.98 -9.06 13.59
N GLU A 39 -14.52 -8.00 14.26
CA GLU A 39 -13.17 -7.44 14.07
C GLU A 39 -12.09 -8.43 14.56
N HIS A 40 -12.42 -9.22 15.59
CA HIS A 40 -11.56 -10.30 16.10
C HIS A 40 -11.33 -11.40 15.07
N HIS A 41 -12.31 -11.72 14.23
CA HIS A 41 -12.17 -12.77 13.21
C HIS A 41 -11.24 -12.35 12.07
N PHE A 42 -11.34 -11.09 11.62
CA PHE A 42 -10.46 -10.54 10.58
C PHE A 42 -9.03 -10.40 11.10
N LYS A 43 -8.83 -9.81 12.28
CA LYS A 43 -7.51 -9.65 12.90
C LYS A 43 -6.87 -11.01 13.22
N SER A 44 -7.66 -11.99 13.70
CA SER A 44 -7.23 -13.38 13.95
C SER A 44 -6.82 -14.13 12.68
N TRP A 45 -7.50 -13.91 11.54
CA TRP A 45 -7.09 -14.48 10.25
C TRP A 45 -5.77 -13.89 9.74
N PHE A 46 -5.58 -12.57 9.91
CA PHE A 46 -4.32 -11.92 9.55
C PHE A 46 -3.17 -12.42 10.43
N THR A 47 -3.35 -12.49 11.75
CA THR A 47 -2.28 -12.92 12.66
C THR A 47 -1.89 -14.39 12.49
N SER A 48 -2.82 -15.26 12.11
CA SER A 48 -2.53 -16.70 11.95
C SER A 48 -1.83 -17.07 10.62
N LYS A 49 -1.74 -16.14 9.65
CA LYS A 49 -1.00 -16.35 8.38
C LYS A 49 0.20 -15.43 8.15
N ILE A 50 0.38 -14.39 8.96
CA ILE A 50 1.56 -13.50 8.88
C ILE A 50 2.71 -14.17 9.63
N GLN A 51 3.52 -14.93 8.90
CA GLN A 51 4.80 -15.38 9.43
C GLN A 51 5.79 -14.22 9.34
N PHE A 52 6.11 -13.61 10.48
CA PHE A 52 7.17 -12.61 10.59
C PHE A 52 8.45 -13.18 9.98
N ARG A 53 8.92 -12.52 8.92
CA ARG A 53 10.06 -13.02 8.16
C ARG A 53 11.35 -12.57 8.82
N LYS A 54 12.30 -13.51 8.89
CA LYS A 54 13.66 -13.25 9.35
C LYS A 54 14.39 -12.25 8.44
N ASP A 55 14.02 -12.21 7.15
CA ASP A 55 14.56 -11.30 6.14
C ASP A 55 13.51 -10.27 5.70
N LYS A 56 13.82 -8.98 5.92
CA LYS A 56 12.99 -7.84 5.51
C LYS A 56 13.61 -7.14 4.30
N SER A 57 12.78 -6.68 3.37
CA SER A 57 13.26 -5.78 2.30
C SER A 57 13.56 -4.40 2.90
N THR A 58 14.41 -3.61 2.24
CA THR A 58 14.64 -2.21 2.57
C THR A 58 14.24 -1.32 1.40
N ALA A 59 13.66 -0.15 1.71
CA ALA A 59 13.34 0.87 0.72
C ALA A 59 13.58 2.26 1.29
N CYS A 60 13.86 3.22 0.41
CA CYS A 60 13.98 4.64 0.74
C CYS A 60 12.71 5.37 0.26
N TRP A 61 12.07 6.13 1.15
CA TRP A 61 10.92 6.96 0.84
C TRP A 61 11.35 8.22 0.09
N ILE A 62 10.69 8.50 -1.03
CA ILE A 62 10.95 9.67 -1.86
C ILE A 62 9.72 10.58 -1.82
N ASP A 63 9.78 11.62 -1.00
CA ASP A 63 8.65 12.53 -0.75
C ASP A 63 8.19 13.25 -2.02
N GLU A 64 9.10 13.56 -2.95
CA GLU A 64 8.77 14.30 -4.19
C GLU A 64 7.79 13.55 -5.10
N ILE A 65 7.82 12.21 -5.07
CA ILE A 65 6.96 11.35 -5.89
C ILE A 65 5.98 10.52 -5.06
N GLY A 66 6.07 10.58 -3.73
CA GLY A 66 5.20 9.84 -2.83
C GLY A 66 5.31 8.31 -2.97
N MET A 67 6.53 7.80 -3.18
CA MET A 67 6.80 6.37 -3.37
C MET A 67 8.04 5.92 -2.62
N ALA A 68 8.09 4.64 -2.25
CA ALA A 68 9.28 4.01 -1.70
C ALA A 68 10.09 3.30 -2.78
N GLN A 69 11.32 3.74 -3.06
CA GLN A 69 12.24 3.04 -3.94
C GLN A 69 12.89 1.86 -3.19
N VAL A 70 12.80 0.65 -3.74
CA VAL A 70 13.42 -0.53 -3.15
C VAL A 70 14.95 -0.43 -3.28
N VAL A 71 15.64 -0.59 -2.15
CA VAL A 71 17.10 -0.61 -2.04
C VAL A 71 17.57 -2.05 -1.99
N GLU A 72 17.03 -2.85 -1.06
CA GLU A 72 17.30 -4.27 -0.95
C GLU A 72 15.99 -5.06 -0.98
N ASN A 73 15.95 -6.09 -1.79
CA ASN A 73 14.75 -6.90 -1.98
C ASN A 73 14.93 -8.29 -1.39
N LYS A 74 14.10 -8.64 -0.41
CA LYS A 74 14.06 -9.96 0.23
C LYS A 74 12.76 -10.68 -0.07
N GLY A 75 12.86 -11.98 -0.31
CA GLY A 75 11.71 -12.83 -0.59
C GLY A 75 11.12 -12.64 -2.00
N LYS A 76 9.81 -12.88 -2.13
CA LYS A 76 9.13 -12.99 -3.43
C LYS A 76 7.98 -11.99 -3.62
N MET A 77 7.72 -11.12 -2.64
CA MET A 77 6.56 -10.21 -2.67
C MET A 77 6.67 -9.17 -3.79
N TRP A 78 7.90 -8.73 -4.06
CA TRP A 78 8.22 -7.89 -5.21
C TRP A 78 7.76 -8.45 -6.56
N ARG A 79 7.48 -9.76 -6.69
CA ARG A 79 7.00 -10.32 -7.95
C ARG A 79 5.60 -9.80 -8.31
N THR A 80 4.77 -9.54 -7.29
CA THR A 80 3.36 -9.18 -7.42
C THR A 80 3.03 -7.82 -6.80
N MET A 81 4.05 -7.05 -6.40
CA MET A 81 3.93 -5.74 -5.77
C MET A 81 5.02 -4.82 -6.31
N GLY A 82 4.72 -3.53 -6.36
CA GLY A 82 5.61 -2.48 -6.85
C GLY A 82 5.64 -2.39 -8.37
N ILE A 83 5.83 -1.18 -8.86
CA ILE A 83 6.03 -0.88 -10.28
C ILE A 83 7.52 -0.88 -10.62
N VAL A 84 7.85 -1.21 -11.87
CA VAL A 84 9.23 -1.17 -12.37
C VAL A 84 9.39 0.05 -13.29
N ARG A 85 10.34 0.92 -12.95
CA ARG A 85 10.71 2.12 -13.72
C ARG A 85 12.23 2.21 -13.77
N GLY A 86 12.81 2.39 -14.96
CA GLY A 86 14.27 2.48 -15.11
C GLY A 86 15.06 1.30 -14.50
N GLY A 87 14.47 0.10 -14.44
CA GLY A 87 15.07 -1.08 -13.80
C GLY A 87 15.02 -1.11 -12.27
N LYS A 88 14.48 -0.06 -11.63
CA LYS A 88 14.25 0.04 -10.19
C LYS A 88 12.80 -0.33 -9.85
N ILE A 89 12.57 -0.78 -8.62
CA ILE A 89 11.23 -1.10 -8.10
C ILE A 89 10.79 0.02 -7.17
N TYR A 90 9.55 0.46 -7.34
CA TYR A 90 8.91 1.46 -6.48
C TYR A 90 7.62 0.90 -5.91
N TYR A 91 7.41 1.06 -4.61
CA TYR A 91 6.15 0.78 -3.95
C TYR A 91 5.34 2.06 -3.79
N THR A 92 4.03 1.95 -4.02
CA THR A 92 3.11 3.05 -3.70
C THR A 92 2.95 3.20 -2.19
N ILE A 93 2.29 4.27 -1.73
CA ILE A 93 2.00 4.48 -0.31
C ILE A 93 1.23 3.29 0.32
N GLU A 94 0.23 2.75 -0.36
CA GLU A 94 -0.59 1.63 0.11
C GLU A 94 0.22 0.33 0.18
N GLU A 95 1.08 0.09 -0.83
CA GLU A 95 1.98 -1.07 -0.84
C GLU A 95 3.03 -0.97 0.28
N THR A 96 3.56 0.23 0.51
CA THR A 96 4.56 0.52 1.54
C THR A 96 3.98 0.26 2.93
N LEU A 97 2.83 0.84 3.23
CA LEU A 97 2.11 0.62 4.49
C LEU A 97 1.80 -0.86 4.72
N PHE A 98 1.26 -1.53 3.70
CA PHE A 98 0.94 -2.96 3.81
C PHE A 98 2.18 -3.79 4.14
N LEU A 99 3.30 -3.54 3.45
CA LEU A 99 4.55 -4.26 3.70
C LEU A 99 5.16 -3.93 5.08
N MET A 100 5.01 -2.71 5.56
CA MET A 100 5.42 -2.32 6.92
C MET A 100 4.54 -2.99 7.98
N GLU A 101 3.21 -3.01 7.82
CA GLU A 101 2.26 -3.65 8.76
C GLU A 101 2.54 -5.14 8.95
N ILE A 102 2.85 -5.86 7.86
CA ILE A 102 3.19 -7.29 7.95
C ILE A 102 4.66 -7.55 8.32
N GLY A 103 5.43 -6.51 8.59
CA GLY A 103 6.85 -6.59 8.97
C GLY A 103 7.78 -7.06 7.85
N ALA A 104 7.42 -6.89 6.57
CA ALA A 104 8.20 -7.32 5.41
C ALA A 104 9.09 -6.21 4.81
N LEU A 105 8.95 -4.96 5.26
CA LEU A 105 9.69 -3.80 4.77
C LEU A 105 10.22 -2.95 5.93
N LEU A 106 11.50 -2.58 5.84
CA LEU A 106 12.12 -1.50 6.59
C LEU A 106 12.19 -0.27 5.67
N LEU A 107 11.59 0.84 6.09
CA LEU A 107 11.57 2.06 5.31
C LEU A 107 12.59 3.04 5.88
N MET A 108 13.37 3.67 5.01
CA MET A 108 14.35 4.71 5.34
C MET A 108 13.91 6.03 4.71
N ASP A 109 14.30 7.16 5.29
CA ASP A 109 14.20 8.47 4.65
C ASP A 109 15.42 8.75 3.75
N ASP A 110 15.54 10.01 3.30
CA ASP A 110 16.65 10.53 2.51
C ASP A 110 17.97 10.65 3.28
N ASN A 111 17.91 10.63 4.61
CA ASN A 111 19.04 10.72 5.53
C ASN A 111 19.43 9.34 6.10
N ASP A 112 19.02 8.25 5.44
CA ASP A 112 19.23 6.85 5.86
C ASP A 112 18.67 6.53 7.27
N THR A 113 17.72 7.32 7.75
CA THR A 113 17.07 7.12 9.05
C THR A 113 15.83 6.26 8.89
N SER A 114 15.67 5.27 9.78
CA SER A 114 14.50 4.38 9.75
C SER A 114 13.22 5.15 10.05
N LEU A 115 12.27 5.11 9.12
CA LEU A 115 10.91 5.62 9.32
C LEU A 115 10.06 4.58 10.05
N SER A 116 9.36 5.03 11.09
CA SER A 116 8.38 4.18 11.76
C SER A 116 7.09 4.09 10.95
N ILE A 117 6.29 3.06 11.20
CA ILE A 117 4.97 2.94 10.59
C ILE A 117 4.06 4.13 10.97
N LYS A 118 4.25 4.72 12.16
CA LYS A 118 3.51 5.90 12.61
C LYS A 118 3.85 7.13 11.77
N ASP A 119 5.13 7.31 11.45
CA ASP A 119 5.57 8.40 10.57
C ASP A 119 4.95 8.24 9.18
N MET A 120 4.86 7.00 8.71
CA MET A 120 4.23 6.71 7.43
C MET A 120 2.71 6.95 7.46
N TYR A 121 2.01 6.58 8.53
CA TYR A 121 0.59 6.90 8.70
C TYR A 121 0.32 8.40 8.72
N ALA A 122 1.20 9.19 9.34
CA ALA A 122 1.08 10.65 9.35
C ALA A 122 1.21 11.27 7.95
N LYS A 123 1.84 10.56 6.99
CA LYS A 123 1.94 10.98 5.58
C LYS A 123 0.69 10.64 4.76
N VAL A 124 -0.24 9.84 5.27
CA VAL A 124 -1.46 9.42 4.56
C VAL A 124 -2.60 10.43 4.78
N SER A 125 -3.10 11.03 3.70
CA SER A 125 -4.30 11.89 3.73
C SER A 125 -5.59 11.08 3.57
N GLY A 126 -6.74 11.68 3.90
CA GLY A 126 -8.06 11.02 3.93
C GLY A 126 -8.35 10.03 2.79
N CYS A 127 -8.24 10.44 1.52
CA CYS A 127 -8.51 9.55 0.39
C CYS A 127 -7.55 8.37 0.26
N ALA A 128 -6.30 8.54 0.67
CA ALA A 128 -5.32 7.47 0.65
C ALA A 128 -5.60 6.40 1.72
N TRP A 129 -6.34 6.74 2.80
CA TRP A 129 -6.75 5.76 3.81
C TRP A 129 -7.76 4.75 3.27
N GLU A 130 -8.80 5.21 2.57
CA GLU A 130 -9.81 4.30 1.99
C GLU A 130 -9.18 3.35 0.96
N LEU A 131 -8.27 3.87 0.13
CA LEU A 131 -7.50 3.07 -0.81
C LEU A 131 -6.63 2.03 -0.08
N PHE A 132 -6.01 2.43 1.02
CA PHE A 132 -5.20 1.53 1.82
C PHE A 132 -6.03 0.42 2.47
N GLU A 133 -7.20 0.74 3.04
CA GLU A 133 -8.11 -0.25 3.62
C GLU A 133 -8.54 -1.31 2.59
N VAL A 134 -8.96 -0.84 1.41
CA VAL A 134 -9.34 -1.70 0.29
C VAL A 134 -8.15 -2.54 -0.18
N TYR A 135 -6.98 -1.93 -0.34
CA TYR A 135 -5.76 -2.62 -0.75
C TYR A 135 -5.40 -3.72 0.25
N ARG A 136 -5.35 -3.39 1.55
CA ARG A 136 -5.05 -4.30 2.65
C ARG A 136 -6.00 -5.48 2.65
N HIS A 137 -7.30 -5.24 2.50
CA HIS A 137 -8.30 -6.30 2.44
C HIS A 137 -8.10 -7.22 1.22
N LEU A 138 -7.94 -6.68 0.02
CA LEU A 138 -7.69 -7.50 -1.17
C LEU A 138 -6.39 -8.31 -1.07
N LYS A 139 -5.33 -7.72 -0.50
CA LYS A 139 -4.05 -8.39 -0.31
C LYS A 139 -4.13 -9.56 0.67
N SER A 140 -4.91 -9.44 1.74
CA SER A 140 -5.06 -10.52 2.73
C SER A 140 -5.85 -11.71 2.21
N LEU A 141 -6.74 -11.48 1.24
CA LEU A 141 -7.41 -12.52 0.46
C LEU A 141 -6.49 -13.18 -0.57
N GLY A 142 -5.27 -12.66 -0.77
CA GLY A 142 -4.25 -13.24 -1.65
C GLY A 142 -4.26 -12.69 -3.08
N TYR A 143 -5.11 -11.71 -3.39
CA TYR A 143 -5.14 -11.11 -4.72
C TYR A 143 -3.83 -10.38 -5.05
N ILE A 144 -3.57 -10.28 -6.35
CA ILE A 144 -2.57 -9.37 -6.91
C ILE A 144 -3.31 -8.09 -7.27
N VAL A 145 -2.85 -6.96 -6.76
CA VAL A 145 -3.55 -5.68 -6.85
C VAL A 145 -2.59 -4.66 -7.43
N GLY A 146 -2.94 -4.07 -8.58
CA GLY A 146 -2.20 -2.98 -9.19
C GLY A 146 -3.08 -1.75 -9.33
N ARG A 147 -2.50 -0.55 -9.30
CA ARG A 147 -3.28 0.69 -9.53
C ARG A 147 -3.81 0.72 -10.97
N HIS A 148 -5.10 1.00 -11.11
CA HIS A 148 -5.74 1.11 -12.41
C HIS A 148 -5.10 2.24 -13.23
N GLY A 149 -4.88 2.00 -14.53
CA GLY A 149 -4.24 2.97 -15.44
C GLY A 149 -2.73 3.17 -15.22
N ILE A 150 -2.11 2.47 -14.26
CA ILE A 150 -0.67 2.53 -14.02
C ILE A 150 0.00 1.24 -14.49
N ALA A 151 0.86 1.35 -15.50
CA ALA A 151 1.59 0.20 -16.03
C ALA A 151 2.52 -0.43 -14.97
N TRP A 152 2.51 -1.75 -14.85
CA TRP A 152 3.38 -2.47 -13.90
C TRP A 152 4.88 -2.34 -14.22
N SER A 153 5.25 -2.20 -15.50
CA SER A 153 6.62 -2.01 -15.95
C SER A 153 6.63 -1.17 -17.21
N THR A 154 7.45 -0.11 -17.24
CA THR A 154 7.82 0.56 -18.50
C THR A 154 9.15 -0.03 -18.96
N LYS A 155 9.27 -0.40 -20.23
CA LYS A 155 10.59 -0.70 -20.80
C LYS A 155 11.30 0.63 -20.96
N GLY A 156 12.49 0.77 -20.38
CA GLY A 156 13.34 1.94 -20.65
C GLY A 156 13.58 2.02 -22.15
N VAL A 157 13.04 3.05 -22.79
CA VAL A 157 13.45 3.42 -24.14
C VAL A 157 14.89 3.86 -24.01
N LYS A 158 15.83 3.06 -24.54
CA LYS A 158 17.19 3.56 -24.77
C LYS A 158 17.05 4.69 -25.77
N SER A 159 17.34 5.92 -25.36
CA SER A 159 17.53 7.03 -26.29
C SER A 159 18.72 6.68 -27.19
N SER A 160 18.44 6.14 -28.38
CA SER A 160 19.39 6.23 -29.48
C SER A 160 19.27 7.63 -30.05
N SER A 161 20.23 8.47 -29.68
CA SER A 161 20.44 9.79 -30.23
C SER A 161 20.71 9.68 -31.73
N GLU A 162 19.72 10.00 -32.56
CA GLU A 162 20.00 10.58 -33.88
C GLU A 162 19.81 12.09 -33.75
N SER A 163 20.88 12.74 -33.29
CA SER A 163 21.02 14.20 -33.29
C SER A 163 21.40 14.67 -34.70
N VAL A 164 20.55 15.49 -35.31
CA VAL A 164 21.03 16.50 -36.27
C VAL A 164 21.35 17.75 -35.44
N SER A 165 22.65 18.00 -35.30
CA SER A 165 23.24 19.10 -34.53
C SER A 165 22.94 20.48 -35.09
N LEU A 166 22.71 21.47 -34.20
CA LEU A 166 23.33 22.81 -34.26
C LEU A 166 23.55 23.37 -32.83
N GLN A 167 24.82 23.33 -32.40
CA GLN A 167 25.57 24.11 -31.39
C GLN A 167 24.89 24.86 -30.22
N GLY A 168 25.35 24.56 -28.99
CA GLY A 168 25.45 25.53 -27.88
C GLY A 168 25.46 24.97 -26.44
N SER A 169 26.60 24.39 -26.00
CA SER A 169 27.23 24.21 -24.65
C SER A 169 26.50 24.51 -23.29
N PRO A 170 26.98 24.00 -22.13
CA PRO A 170 26.31 22.96 -21.35
C PRO A 170 25.99 23.37 -19.91
N GLN A 171 24.82 23.03 -19.37
CA GLN A 171 24.65 22.90 -17.92
C GLN A 171 23.36 22.19 -17.51
N SER A 172 23.54 21.22 -16.61
CA SER A 172 22.61 20.69 -15.60
C SER A 172 21.39 19.85 -16.01
N SER A 173 21.36 18.66 -15.40
CA SER A 173 20.20 17.83 -15.01
C SER A 173 19.33 17.21 -16.12
N GLU A 174 19.84 16.15 -16.73
CA GLU A 174 18.98 15.09 -17.31
C GLU A 174 18.53 14.15 -16.19
N VAL A 175 17.46 14.51 -15.47
CA VAL A 175 16.74 13.57 -14.60
C VAL A 175 15.27 13.62 -14.97
N ASP A 176 14.85 12.60 -15.71
CA ASP A 176 13.55 11.93 -15.55
C ASP A 176 12.31 12.82 -15.72
N VAL A 177 12.08 13.24 -16.96
CA VAL A 177 10.87 13.97 -17.41
C VAL A 177 9.59 13.11 -17.28
N GLU A 178 9.68 11.79 -17.02
CA GLU A 178 8.51 10.89 -17.04
C GLU A 178 7.92 10.56 -15.65
N LEU A 179 8.63 10.83 -14.54
CA LEU A 179 8.07 10.65 -13.18
C LEU A 179 7.25 11.85 -12.70
N LYS A 180 7.43 13.03 -13.30
CA LYS A 180 6.75 14.28 -12.91
C LYS A 180 5.50 14.61 -13.72
N ASP A 181 5.36 14.07 -14.94
CA ASP A 181 4.38 14.56 -15.92
C ASP A 181 2.95 13.99 -15.76
N LYS A 182 2.70 13.22 -14.70
CA LYS A 182 1.35 12.92 -14.24
C LYS A 182 1.31 13.38 -12.79
N GLY A 183 0.67 14.53 -12.57
CA GLY A 183 0.59 15.21 -11.27
C GLY A 183 0.51 14.22 -10.12
N SER A 184 1.30 14.45 -9.06
CA SER A 184 1.50 13.58 -7.90
C SER A 184 0.32 12.63 -7.74
N ILE A 185 0.55 11.33 -7.86
CA ILE A 185 -0.53 10.33 -7.89
C ILE A 185 -1.48 10.49 -6.69
N ILE A 186 -0.97 11.02 -5.58
CA ILE A 186 -1.70 11.43 -4.37
C ILE A 186 -2.69 12.57 -4.64
N GLY A 187 -2.30 13.58 -5.42
CA GLY A 187 -3.15 14.68 -5.87
C GLY A 187 -4.35 14.22 -6.71
N LEU A 188 -4.16 13.27 -7.64
CA LEU A 188 -5.27 12.77 -8.46
C LEU A 188 -6.39 12.14 -7.60
N PHE A 189 -6.07 11.56 -6.44
CA PHE A 189 -7.06 10.93 -5.55
C PHE A 189 -7.67 11.88 -4.53
N ASN A 190 -7.02 13.02 -4.26
CA ASN A 190 -7.56 14.04 -3.36
C ASN A 190 -8.72 14.83 -4.01
N ASP A 191 -8.83 14.81 -5.35
CA ASP A 191 -9.87 15.51 -6.11
C ASP A 191 -11.17 14.70 -6.29
N LEU A 192 -11.31 13.51 -5.68
CA LEU A 192 -12.54 12.72 -5.81
C LEU A 192 -13.70 13.42 -5.10
N HIS A 193 -14.66 13.91 -5.88
CA HIS A 193 -15.85 14.59 -5.35
C HIS A 193 -16.73 13.61 -4.55
N ILE A 194 -17.44 14.13 -3.56
CA ILE A 194 -18.48 13.41 -2.81
C ILE A 194 -19.53 12.99 -3.86
N ASN A 195 -19.76 11.68 -4.04
CA ASN A 195 -20.62 11.05 -5.06
C ASN A 195 -19.97 10.63 -6.39
N GLU A 196 -18.65 10.66 -6.50
CA GLU A 196 -17.97 10.12 -7.68
C GLU A 196 -17.49 8.66 -7.46
N ALA A 197 -17.74 7.81 -8.45
CA ALA A 197 -17.17 6.47 -8.52
C ALA A 197 -15.97 6.47 -9.47
N ARG A 198 -14.87 5.83 -9.05
CA ARG A 198 -13.64 5.83 -9.84
C ARG A 198 -12.95 4.48 -9.82
N ALA A 199 -12.46 4.04 -10.98
CA ALA A 199 -11.57 2.89 -11.09
C ALA A 199 -10.23 3.14 -10.37
N VAL A 200 -9.93 2.32 -9.35
CA VAL A 200 -8.76 2.49 -8.47
C VAL A 200 -7.75 1.35 -8.62
N PHE A 201 -8.21 0.11 -8.79
CA PHE A 201 -7.34 -1.05 -8.86
C PHE A 201 -7.72 -2.03 -9.97
N ASP A 202 -6.71 -2.55 -10.65
CA ASP A 202 -6.81 -3.77 -11.44
C ASP A 202 -6.50 -4.96 -10.53
N VAL A 203 -7.46 -5.88 -10.38
CA VAL A 203 -7.35 -7.01 -9.44
C VAL A 203 -7.21 -8.32 -10.21
N TYR A 204 -6.16 -9.09 -9.89
CA TYR A 204 -5.83 -10.35 -10.54
C TYR A 204 -5.84 -11.49 -9.52
N LEU A 205 -6.21 -12.68 -9.99
CA LEU A 205 -6.18 -13.89 -9.17
C LEU A 205 -4.76 -14.22 -8.69
N PRO A 206 -4.61 -14.90 -7.54
CA PRO A 206 -3.31 -15.38 -7.08
C PRO A 206 -2.63 -16.24 -8.18
N ASN A 207 -1.47 -15.81 -8.65
CA ASN A 207 -0.76 -16.48 -9.74
C ASN A 207 0.75 -16.48 -9.53
N SER A 208 1.32 -17.68 -9.30
CA SER A 208 2.77 -17.87 -9.09
C SER A 208 3.61 -17.55 -10.34
N ARG A 209 2.99 -17.41 -11.51
CA ARG A 209 3.62 -17.07 -12.79
C ARG A 209 3.33 -15.63 -13.23
N PHE A 210 2.76 -14.80 -12.36
CA PHE A 210 2.53 -13.38 -12.66
C PHE A 210 3.83 -12.68 -13.09
N ARG A 211 3.73 -11.84 -14.11
CA ARG A 211 4.83 -11.06 -14.68
C ARG A 211 4.41 -9.60 -14.82
N LYS A 212 5.14 -8.67 -14.22
CA LYS A 212 4.88 -7.23 -14.34
C LYS A 212 4.95 -6.71 -15.78
N SER A 213 5.79 -7.31 -16.62
CA SER A 213 5.86 -6.96 -18.05
C SER A 213 4.69 -7.47 -18.87
N SER A 214 3.89 -8.40 -18.33
CA SER A 214 2.72 -8.99 -18.99
C SER A 214 1.78 -9.52 -17.91
N PRO A 215 1.04 -8.62 -17.22
CA PRO A 215 0.21 -8.99 -16.06
C PRO A 215 -0.98 -9.88 -16.44
N GLY A 216 -1.34 -9.92 -17.73
CA GLY A 216 -2.56 -10.54 -18.22
C GLY A 216 -3.76 -9.61 -18.04
N ASN A 217 -4.97 -10.18 -18.16
CA ASN A 217 -6.20 -9.42 -17.94
C ASN A 217 -6.57 -9.45 -16.45
N PRO A 218 -7.07 -8.34 -15.89
CA PRO A 218 -7.63 -8.34 -14.54
C PRO A 218 -8.86 -9.24 -14.48
N ARG A 219 -9.08 -9.84 -13.30
CA ARG A 219 -10.32 -10.59 -13.00
C ARG A 219 -11.52 -9.67 -12.88
N PHE A 220 -11.29 -8.47 -12.34
CA PHE A 220 -12.20 -7.33 -12.30
C PHE A 220 -11.39 -6.04 -12.09
N VAL A 221 -11.97 -4.92 -12.48
CA VAL A 221 -11.51 -3.58 -12.11
C VAL A 221 -12.33 -3.14 -10.91
N LEU A 222 -11.64 -2.72 -9.85
CA LEU A 222 -12.27 -2.24 -8.63
C LEU A 222 -12.50 -0.73 -8.72
N CYS A 223 -13.73 -0.32 -8.46
CA CYS A 223 -14.14 1.07 -8.42
C CYS A 223 -14.45 1.51 -6.97
N LEU A 224 -13.78 2.54 -6.47
CA LEU A 224 -14.09 3.13 -5.17
C LEU A 224 -15.25 4.13 -5.33
N THR A 225 -16.22 4.08 -4.42
CA THR A 225 -17.38 4.97 -4.38
C THR A 225 -17.46 5.70 -3.04
N ARG A 226 -17.85 6.98 -3.07
CA ARG A 226 -18.08 7.80 -1.88
C ARG A 226 -19.50 8.35 -1.86
N GLY A 227 -20.14 8.29 -0.69
CA GLY A 227 -21.51 8.77 -0.54
C GLY A 227 -22.49 7.83 -1.22
N ASP A 228 -23.32 8.39 -2.10
CA ASP A 228 -24.37 7.62 -2.77
C ASP A 228 -23.81 6.61 -3.77
N PRO A 229 -24.52 5.50 -4.03
CA PRO A 229 -24.18 4.59 -5.12
C PRO A 229 -24.10 5.34 -6.47
N PRO A 230 -23.16 4.99 -7.36
CA PRO A 230 -23.06 5.63 -8.67
C PRO A 230 -24.34 5.48 -9.47
N SER A 231 -24.67 6.49 -10.28
CA SER A 231 -25.81 6.40 -11.18
C SER A 231 -25.55 5.36 -12.27
N ILE A 232 -26.61 4.83 -12.89
CA ILE A 232 -26.49 3.88 -14.01
C ILE A 232 -25.64 4.49 -15.15
N ALA A 233 -25.80 5.79 -15.42
CA ALA A 233 -25.01 6.48 -16.44
C ALA A 233 -23.51 6.50 -16.09
N ASP A 234 -23.17 6.69 -14.81
CA ASP A 234 -21.77 6.66 -14.35
C ASP A 234 -21.18 5.26 -14.45
N VAL A 235 -21.96 4.24 -14.11
CA VAL A 235 -21.57 2.83 -14.26
C VAL A 235 -21.27 2.52 -15.73
N GLU A 236 -22.15 2.90 -16.66
CA GLU A 236 -21.94 2.70 -18.10
C GLU A 236 -20.71 3.45 -18.65
N VAL A 237 -20.42 4.64 -18.11
CA VAL A 237 -19.20 5.40 -18.44
C VAL A 237 -17.97 4.65 -17.96
N LEU A 238 -17.97 4.18 -16.71
CA LEU A 238 -16.85 3.43 -16.13
C LEU A 238 -16.61 2.11 -16.87
N GLU A 239 -17.65 1.38 -17.26
CA GLU A 239 -17.51 0.13 -18.02
C GLU A 239 -16.81 0.37 -19.37
N ARG A 240 -17.20 1.45 -20.06
CA ARG A 240 -16.55 1.88 -21.32
C ARG A 240 -15.10 2.28 -21.09
N GLN A 241 -14.81 3.04 -20.04
CA GLN A 241 -13.45 3.47 -19.71
C GLN A 241 -12.54 2.30 -19.31
N CYS A 242 -13.09 1.30 -18.61
CA CYS A 242 -12.36 0.11 -18.15
C CYS A 242 -12.27 -0.98 -19.23
N GLY A 243 -12.57 -0.69 -20.49
CA GLY A 243 -12.40 -1.63 -21.60
C GLY A 243 -13.28 -2.87 -21.53
N GLY A 244 -14.43 -2.79 -20.85
CA GLY A 244 -15.39 -3.90 -20.72
C GLY A 244 -14.95 -5.00 -19.74
N PHE A 245 -13.93 -4.78 -18.92
CA PHE A 245 -13.64 -5.69 -17.81
C PHE A 245 -14.74 -5.63 -16.75
N PRO A 246 -15.06 -6.74 -16.05
CA PRO A 246 -16.05 -6.73 -14.98
C PRO A 246 -15.71 -5.68 -13.92
N LEU A 247 -16.69 -4.88 -13.54
CA LEU A 247 -16.53 -3.90 -12.46
C LEU A 247 -16.98 -4.49 -11.13
N LEU A 248 -16.20 -4.22 -10.08
CA LEU A 248 -16.62 -4.45 -8.71
C LEU A 248 -16.50 -3.12 -7.98
N PHE A 249 -17.59 -2.66 -7.38
CA PHE A 249 -17.61 -1.41 -6.63
C PHE A 249 -17.29 -1.69 -5.17
N CYS A 250 -16.59 -0.77 -4.53
CA CYS A 250 -16.36 -0.81 -3.10
C CYS A 250 -16.66 0.53 -2.44
N HIS A 251 -17.16 0.42 -1.22
CA HIS A 251 -17.35 1.54 -0.32
C HIS A 251 -16.61 1.25 0.99
N VAL A 252 -15.99 2.28 1.57
CA VAL A 252 -15.30 2.19 2.85
C VAL A 252 -16.04 3.05 3.85
N GLU A 253 -16.58 2.42 4.89
CA GLU A 253 -17.30 3.10 5.95
C GLU A 253 -16.80 2.60 7.31
N TYR A 254 -16.35 3.51 8.17
CA TYR A 254 -15.84 3.17 9.52
C TYR A 254 -14.79 2.03 9.53
N GLY A 255 -13.89 2.01 8.54
CA GLY A 255 -12.84 0.98 8.41
C GLY A 255 -13.31 -0.36 7.85
N ARG A 256 -14.59 -0.50 7.49
CA ARG A 256 -15.15 -1.69 6.85
C ARG A 256 -15.18 -1.51 5.34
N VAL A 257 -14.74 -2.52 4.61
CA VAL A 257 -14.76 -2.54 3.15
C VAL A 257 -15.95 -3.37 2.67
N CYS A 258 -16.93 -2.71 2.07
CA CYS A 258 -18.10 -3.34 1.46
C CYS A 258 -17.89 -3.45 -0.06
N TYR A 259 -18.26 -4.58 -0.64
CA TYR A 259 -18.20 -4.81 -2.10
C TYR A 259 -19.59 -5.03 -2.65
N PHE A 260 -19.87 -4.46 -3.83
CA PHE A 260 -21.14 -4.66 -4.53
C PHE A 260 -20.93 -4.57 -6.05
N SER A 261 -21.87 -5.13 -6.79
CA SER A 261 -21.89 -5.10 -8.26
C SER A 261 -23.31 -4.79 -8.72
N PHE A 262 -23.43 -4.12 -9.85
CA PHE A 262 -24.71 -3.86 -10.49
C PHE A 262 -24.99 -4.95 -11.52
N GLU A 263 -26.16 -5.59 -11.43
CA GLU A 263 -26.62 -6.56 -12.41
C GLU A 263 -28.01 -6.16 -12.89
N VAL A 264 -28.22 -6.21 -14.20
CA VAL A 264 -29.55 -5.94 -14.79
C VAL A 264 -30.39 -7.20 -14.71
N ALA A 265 -31.35 -7.22 -13.79
CA ALA A 265 -32.33 -8.30 -13.66
C ALA A 265 -33.60 -8.00 -14.47
N LYS A 266 -34.06 -8.97 -15.29
CA LYS A 266 -35.38 -8.91 -15.93
C LYS A 266 -36.41 -9.58 -15.03
N LEU A 267 -37.43 -8.85 -14.60
CA LEU A 267 -38.51 -9.42 -13.82
C LEU A 267 -39.43 -10.28 -14.69
N PRO A 268 -39.82 -11.49 -14.26
CA PRO A 268 -40.79 -12.29 -15.00
C PRO A 268 -42.16 -11.61 -14.94
N ILE A 269 -42.88 -11.62 -16.07
CA ILE A 269 -44.28 -11.25 -16.09
C ILE A 269 -45.05 -12.44 -15.53
N LEU A 270 -45.64 -12.28 -14.34
CA LEU A 270 -46.46 -13.32 -13.72
C LEU A 270 -47.82 -13.42 -14.42
N PRO A 271 -48.38 -14.63 -14.56
CA PRO A 271 -49.69 -14.86 -15.17
C PRO A 271 -50.86 -14.33 -14.34
#